data_AF-A0A8J8SDB6-F1
#
_entry.id   AF-A0A8J8SDB6-F1
#
_cell.length_a   1.000
_cell.length_b   1.000
_cell.length_c   1.000
_cell.angle_alpha   90.00
_cell.angle_beta   90.00
_cell.angle_gamma   90.00
#
_symmetry.space_group_name_H-M   'P 1'
#
loop_
_entity.id
_entity.type
_entity.pdbx_description
1 polymer ?
#
loop_
_entity_poly.entity_id
_entity_poly.type
_entity_poly.pdbx_seq_one_letter_code
_entity_poly.pdbx_strand_id
1 'polypeptide(L)'
;MSDSRFENVLRLEYPLFEKALNDNLTRDYVGEILKLYEDLKTEACRFETKIYKVYLDFAVAINAVYKYLLVNEVEKDEALRIMSEFCINTINKSLDRLSFIQLAFHYSTNKAYLKLITISSIITLESLKLANELKEHDMDEELSKSMEECSVADYFNYYGVEELMETVEVVENSFDMFLDKNVNHNKGKEVVIRI
;
A
#
# COMPACT_ATOMS: atom_id res chain seq x y z
N MET A 1 23.02 -2.54 -7.76
CA MET A 1 21.89 -2.93 -6.88
C MET A 1 20.83 -1.88 -7.13
N SER A 2 19.65 -2.26 -7.60
CA SER A 2 18.55 -1.29 -7.68
C SER A 2 17.92 -1.23 -6.31
N ASP A 3 18.10 -0.14 -5.57
CA ASP A 3 17.43 0.08 -4.29
C ASP A 3 15.94 -0.13 -4.50
N SER A 4 15.35 -1.14 -3.86
CA SER A 4 13.96 -1.48 -4.09
C SER A 4 13.09 -0.30 -3.62
N ARG A 5 11.93 -0.06 -4.25
CA ARG A 5 11.04 1.03 -3.84
C ARG A 5 10.62 0.86 -2.39
N PHE A 6 10.37 -0.38 -1.97
CA PHE A 6 10.06 -0.72 -0.59
C PHE A 6 11.18 -0.32 0.39
N GLU A 7 12.45 -0.58 0.05
CA GLU A 7 13.60 -0.10 0.83
C GLU A 7 13.57 1.42 1.02
N ASN A 8 13.35 2.16 -0.09
CA ASN A 8 13.29 3.62 -0.04
C ASN A 8 12.13 4.13 0.81
N VAL A 9 10.96 3.46 0.75
CA VAL A 9 9.81 3.80 1.61
C VAL A 9 10.15 3.56 3.07
N LEU A 10 10.75 2.42 3.43
CA LEU A 10 11.16 2.11 4.80
C LEU A 10 12.14 3.17 5.34
N ARG A 11 13.09 3.63 4.52
CA ARG A 11 14.04 4.69 4.88
C ARG A 11 13.36 6.05 5.08
N LEU A 12 12.38 6.38 4.24
CA LEU A 12 11.65 7.66 4.34
C LEU A 12 10.72 7.73 5.56
N GLU A 13 10.28 6.57 6.07
CA GLU A 13 9.47 6.47 7.29
C GLU A 13 10.33 6.21 8.54
N TYR A 14 11.65 6.40 8.48
CA TYR A 14 12.56 6.27 9.64
C TYR A 14 12.04 6.98 10.91
N PRO A 15 11.53 8.24 10.85
CA PRO A 15 11.04 8.91 12.06
C PRO A 15 9.88 8.20 12.75
N LEU A 16 9.04 7.49 11.98
CA LEU A 16 7.93 6.71 12.51
C LEU A 16 8.46 5.50 13.30
N PHE A 17 9.42 4.77 12.71
CA PHE A 17 10.06 3.62 13.34
C PHE A 17 10.91 4.01 14.55
N GLU A 18 11.67 5.11 14.46
CA GLU A 18 12.46 5.65 15.58
C GLU A 18 11.57 5.99 16.78
N LYS A 19 10.43 6.64 16.55
CA LYS A 19 9.47 6.97 17.61
C LYS A 19 8.87 5.71 18.26
N ALA A 20 8.55 4.71 17.44
CA ALA A 20 7.87 3.49 17.87
C ALA A 20 8.78 2.53 18.63
N LEU A 21 9.99 2.31 18.11
CA LEU A 21 10.90 1.28 18.58
C LEU A 21 11.93 1.82 19.56
N ASN A 22 12.19 3.14 19.59
CA ASN A 22 13.12 3.79 20.50
C ASN A 22 14.46 3.00 20.62
N ASP A 23 14.82 2.56 21.84
CA ASP A 23 16.05 1.82 22.11
C ASP A 23 16.09 0.42 21.45
N ASN A 24 14.94 -0.12 21.03
CA ASN A 24 14.82 -1.40 20.32
C ASN A 24 15.01 -1.25 18.80
N LEU A 25 15.13 -0.02 18.27
CA LEU A 25 15.39 0.15 16.84
C LEU A 25 16.83 -0.27 16.49
N THR A 26 16.97 -1.33 15.70
CA THR A 26 18.29 -1.74 15.23
C THR A 26 18.83 -0.77 14.16
N ARG A 27 20.17 -0.66 14.08
CA ARG A 27 20.83 0.18 13.05
C ARG A 27 20.53 -0.26 11.61
N ASP A 28 20.08 -1.50 11.41
CA ASP A 28 19.79 -2.08 10.10
C ASP A 28 18.35 -2.60 9.99
N TYR A 29 17.39 -1.94 10.65
CA TYR A 29 15.97 -2.34 10.62
C TYR A 29 15.45 -2.51 9.19
N VAL A 30 15.93 -1.71 8.23
CA VAL A 30 15.57 -1.82 6.81
C VAL A 30 16.02 -3.16 6.24
N GLY A 31 17.28 -3.57 6.49
CA GLY A 31 17.80 -4.86 6.04
C GLY A 31 17.04 -6.04 6.65
N GLU A 32 16.69 -5.95 7.94
CA GLU A 32 15.92 -6.97 8.64
C GLU A 32 14.49 -7.12 8.08
N ILE A 33 13.79 -6.01 7.85
CA ILE A 33 12.46 -6.00 7.23
C ILE A 33 12.51 -6.53 5.79
N LEU A 34 13.51 -6.11 5.00
CA LEU A 34 13.65 -6.58 3.62
C LEU A 34 13.90 -8.08 3.55
N LYS A 35 14.70 -8.62 4.48
CA LYS A 35 14.91 -10.07 4.56
C LYS A 35 13.61 -10.81 4.86
N LEU A 36 12.85 -10.36 5.85
CA LEU A 36 11.52 -10.93 6.16
C LEU A 36 10.57 -10.84 4.97
N TYR A 37 10.59 -9.71 4.25
CA TYR A 37 9.78 -9.52 3.05
C TYR A 37 10.12 -10.53 1.95
N GLU A 38 11.39 -10.72 1.62
CA GLU A 38 11.81 -11.68 0.58
C GLU A 38 11.49 -13.13 0.96
N ASP A 39 11.68 -13.49 2.24
CA ASP A 39 11.32 -14.81 2.77
C ASP A 39 9.80 -15.05 2.63
N LEU A 40 8.98 -14.10 3.09
CA LEU A 40 7.52 -14.19 3.00
C LEU A 40 7.02 -14.15 1.55
N LYS A 41 7.64 -13.36 0.68
CA LYS A 41 7.28 -13.24 -0.74
C LYS A 41 7.49 -14.55 -1.48
N THR A 42 8.60 -15.22 -1.19
CA THR A 42 8.91 -16.53 -1.77
C THR A 42 7.84 -17.55 -1.43
N GLU A 43 7.30 -17.52 -0.21
CA GLU A 43 6.23 -18.42 0.20
C GLU A 43 4.83 -17.99 -0.24
N ALA A 44 4.62 -16.69 -0.47
CA ALA A 44 3.33 -16.12 -0.85
C ALA A 44 2.87 -16.56 -2.24
N CYS A 45 3.78 -17.02 -3.11
CA CYS A 45 3.45 -17.47 -4.47
C CYS A 45 2.37 -18.56 -4.54
N ARG A 46 2.12 -19.32 -3.46
CA ARG A 46 1.02 -20.29 -3.37
C ARG A 46 -0.38 -19.67 -3.33
N PHE A 47 -0.48 -18.38 -2.99
CA PHE A 47 -1.71 -17.60 -2.96
C PHE A 47 -1.87 -16.72 -4.20
N GLU A 48 -0.91 -16.80 -5.14
CA GLU A 48 -0.85 -15.92 -6.29
C GLU A 48 -1.93 -16.26 -7.32
N THR A 49 -2.78 -15.28 -7.60
CA THR A 49 -3.57 -15.21 -8.83
C THR A 49 -2.96 -14.11 -9.69
N LYS A 50 -2.93 -14.27 -11.02
CA LYS A 50 -2.24 -13.34 -11.95
C LYS A 50 -2.66 -11.87 -11.80
N ILE A 51 -3.84 -11.64 -11.25
CA ILE A 51 -4.58 -10.38 -11.28
C ILE A 51 -4.42 -9.60 -9.98
N TYR A 52 -4.33 -10.30 -8.84
CA TYR A 52 -4.29 -9.69 -7.50
C TYR A 52 -2.89 -9.67 -6.90
N LYS A 53 -1.86 -9.88 -7.72
CA LYS A 53 -0.47 -9.90 -7.29
C LYS A 53 -0.06 -8.62 -6.55
N VAL A 54 -0.54 -7.45 -6.96
CA VAL A 54 -0.24 -6.17 -6.30
C VAL A 54 -0.78 -6.13 -4.86
N TYR A 55 -2.00 -6.63 -4.64
CA TYR A 55 -2.58 -6.70 -3.29
C TYR A 55 -1.88 -7.74 -2.42
N LEU A 56 -1.50 -8.87 -3.01
CA LEU A 56 -0.70 -9.89 -2.30
C LEU A 56 0.68 -9.35 -1.94
N ASP A 57 1.40 -8.73 -2.87
CA ASP A 57 2.71 -8.13 -2.62
C ASP A 57 2.62 -7.04 -1.54
N PHE A 58 1.50 -6.29 -1.48
CA PHE A 58 1.24 -5.34 -0.40
C PHE A 58 1.07 -6.05 0.94
N ALA A 59 0.22 -7.09 0.97
CA ALA A 59 -0.03 -7.89 2.16
C ALA A 59 1.28 -8.49 2.73
N VAL A 60 2.15 -8.99 1.85
CA VAL A 60 3.48 -9.48 2.21
C VAL A 60 4.35 -8.37 2.81
N ALA A 61 4.37 -7.19 2.20
CA ALA A 61 5.15 -6.06 2.67
C ALA A 61 4.70 -5.60 4.07
N ILE A 62 3.39 -5.46 4.30
CA ILE A 62 2.88 -5.04 5.61
C ILE A 62 3.04 -6.12 6.68
N ASN A 63 2.92 -7.41 6.31
CA ASN A 63 3.20 -8.52 7.23
C ASN A 63 4.67 -8.55 7.66
N ALA A 64 5.61 -8.28 6.74
CA ALA A 64 7.04 -8.22 7.06
C ALA A 64 7.35 -7.14 8.11
N VAL A 65 6.81 -5.92 7.93
CA VAL A 65 6.98 -4.83 8.89
C VAL A 65 6.31 -5.18 10.23
N TYR A 66 5.09 -5.72 10.19
CA TYR A 66 4.37 -6.10 11.40
C TYR A 66 5.12 -7.15 12.23
N LYS A 67 5.63 -8.22 11.58
CA LYS A 67 6.45 -9.23 12.25
C LYS A 67 7.72 -8.65 12.85
N TYR A 68 8.37 -7.73 12.15
CA TYR A 68 9.54 -7.03 12.69
C TYR A 68 9.20 -6.24 13.95
N LEU A 69 8.07 -5.51 13.98
CA LEU A 69 7.62 -4.77 15.16
C LEU A 69 7.37 -5.71 16.36
N LEU A 70 6.68 -6.84 16.14
CA LEU A 70 6.40 -7.81 17.19
C LEU A 70 7.66 -8.47 17.75
N VAL A 71 8.65 -8.79 16.91
CA VAL A 71 9.93 -9.36 17.34
C VAL A 71 10.73 -8.37 18.19
N ASN A 72 10.55 -7.07 17.96
CA ASN A 72 11.16 -6.00 18.75
C ASN A 72 10.26 -5.53 19.93
N GLU A 73 9.35 -6.40 20.36
CA GLU A 73 8.51 -6.23 21.56
C GLU A 73 7.57 -5.02 21.51
N VAL A 74 7.19 -4.56 20.32
CA VAL A 74 6.11 -3.57 20.18
C VAL A 74 4.78 -4.25 20.47
N GLU A 75 3.97 -3.65 21.33
CA GLU A 75 2.63 -4.14 21.64
C GLU A 75 1.77 -4.22 20.37
N LYS A 76 0.93 -5.26 20.27
CA LYS A 76 0.11 -5.54 19.08
C LYS A 76 -0.70 -4.32 18.60
N ASP A 77 -1.40 -3.66 19.50
CA ASP A 77 -2.25 -2.50 19.16
C ASP A 77 -1.41 -1.33 18.63
N GLU A 78 -0.24 -1.10 19.22
CA GLU A 78 0.70 -0.08 18.78
C GLU A 78 1.31 -0.44 17.42
N ALA A 79 1.64 -1.72 17.20
CA ALA A 79 2.11 -2.21 15.91
C ALA A 79 1.06 -1.99 14.80
N LEU A 80 -0.22 -2.30 15.05
CA LEU A 80 -1.31 -2.04 14.11
C LEU A 80 -1.49 -0.54 13.81
N ARG A 81 -1.35 0.31 14.83
CA ARG A 81 -1.35 1.77 14.66
C ARG A 81 -0.21 2.24 13.77
N ILE A 82 1.01 1.76 14.02
CA ILE A 82 2.20 2.09 13.22
C ILE A 82 2.03 1.61 11.78
N MET A 83 1.50 0.40 11.58
CA MET A 83 1.23 -0.15 10.24
C MET A 83 0.24 0.72 9.46
N SER A 84 -0.83 1.16 10.11
CA SER A 84 -1.81 2.07 9.51
C SER A 84 -1.18 3.42 9.16
N GLU A 85 -0.41 4.03 10.08
CA GLU A 85 0.29 5.31 9.84
C GLU A 85 1.31 5.20 8.71
N PHE A 86 2.11 4.13 8.70
CA PHE A 86 3.08 3.84 7.65
C PHE A 86 2.42 3.78 6.27
N CYS A 87 1.32 3.05 6.16
CA CYS A 87 0.60 2.90 4.90
C CYS A 87 -0.04 4.23 4.46
N ILE A 88 -0.75 4.91 5.35
CA ILE A 88 -1.43 6.19 5.06
C ILE A 88 -0.41 7.26 4.65
N ASN A 89 0.71 7.40 5.38
CA ASN A 89 1.75 8.37 5.05
C ASN A 89 2.32 8.13 3.66
N THR A 90 2.60 6.87 3.33
CA THR A 90 3.16 6.50 2.02
C THR A 90 2.16 6.72 0.89
N ILE A 91 0.90 6.40 1.12
CA ILE A 91 -0.21 6.64 0.18
C ILE A 91 -0.38 8.12 -0.09
N ASN A 92 -0.50 8.94 0.96
CA ASN A 92 -0.66 10.40 0.82
C ASN A 92 0.53 11.02 0.08
N LYS A 93 1.76 10.66 0.43
CA LYS A 93 2.97 11.12 -0.28
C LYS A 93 2.98 10.74 -1.76
N SER A 94 2.35 9.63 -2.12
CA SER A 94 2.28 9.17 -3.51
C SER A 94 1.16 9.86 -4.27
N LEU A 95 0.02 10.11 -3.63
CA LEU A 95 -1.11 10.86 -4.21
C LEU A 95 -0.79 12.35 -4.38
N ASP A 96 -0.07 12.97 -3.44
CA ASP A 96 0.35 14.38 -3.51
C ASP A 96 1.29 14.66 -4.70
N ARG A 97 1.93 13.62 -5.25
CA ARG A 97 2.79 13.73 -6.44
C ARG A 97 2.00 13.75 -7.75
N LEU A 98 0.73 13.37 -7.72
CA LEU A 98 -0.14 13.41 -8.90
C LEU A 98 -0.71 14.82 -9.07
N SER A 99 -0.65 15.35 -10.29
CA SER A 99 -1.33 16.60 -10.60
C SER A 99 -2.85 16.45 -10.44
N PHE A 100 -3.55 17.54 -10.15
CA PHE A 100 -5.02 17.54 -10.05
C PHE A 100 -5.70 16.95 -11.29
N ILE A 101 -5.16 17.20 -12.49
CA ILE A 101 -5.69 16.66 -13.75
C ILE A 101 -5.54 15.14 -13.79
N GLN A 102 -4.42 14.59 -13.33
CA GLN A 102 -4.21 13.13 -13.26
C GLN A 102 -5.14 12.48 -12.23
N LEU A 103 -5.28 13.08 -11.05
CA LEU A 103 -6.22 12.61 -10.02
C LEU A 103 -7.66 12.63 -10.53
N ALA A 104 -8.10 13.73 -11.13
CA ALA A 104 -9.46 13.87 -11.66
C ALA A 104 -9.73 12.90 -12.84
N PHE A 105 -8.78 12.73 -13.75
CA PHE A 105 -8.89 11.77 -14.85
C PHE A 105 -9.08 10.37 -14.31
N HIS A 106 -8.16 9.87 -13.48
CA HIS A 106 -8.24 8.51 -12.95
C HIS A 106 -9.46 8.29 -12.04
N TYR A 107 -9.86 9.29 -11.24
CA TYR A 107 -11.11 9.22 -10.45
C TYR A 107 -12.35 9.04 -11.33
N SER A 108 -12.41 9.75 -12.46
CA SER A 108 -13.56 9.72 -13.37
C SER A 108 -13.62 8.50 -14.28
N THR A 109 -12.46 7.89 -14.59
CA THR A 109 -12.38 6.80 -15.57
C THR A 109 -12.20 5.42 -14.94
N ASN A 110 -11.42 5.28 -13.86
CA ASN A 110 -11.19 4.00 -13.19
C ASN A 110 -10.60 4.19 -11.77
N LYS A 111 -11.47 4.34 -10.75
CA LYS A 111 -11.08 4.52 -9.34
C LYS A 111 -10.27 3.33 -8.80
N ALA A 112 -10.61 2.11 -9.20
CA ALA A 112 -9.92 0.91 -8.80
C ALA A 112 -8.46 0.86 -9.30
N TYR A 113 -8.23 1.29 -10.54
CA TYR A 113 -6.89 1.42 -11.10
C TYR A 113 -6.03 2.42 -10.32
N LEU A 114 -6.61 3.56 -9.92
CA LEU A 114 -5.90 4.54 -9.10
C LEU A 114 -5.52 3.96 -7.73
N LYS A 115 -6.41 3.17 -7.11
CA LYS A 115 -6.15 2.48 -5.85
C LYS A 115 -4.97 1.51 -5.99
N LEU A 116 -4.96 0.72 -7.05
CA LEU A 116 -3.87 -0.22 -7.35
C LEU A 116 -2.52 0.46 -7.61
N ILE A 117 -2.48 1.55 -8.37
CA ILE A 117 -1.23 2.34 -8.53
C ILE A 117 -0.74 2.85 -7.17
N THR A 118 -1.66 3.31 -6.34
CA THR A 118 -1.32 3.92 -5.06
C THR A 118 -0.81 2.89 -4.06
N ILE A 119 -1.42 1.71 -4.01
CA ILE A 119 -0.93 0.57 -3.21
C ILE A 119 0.40 0.07 -3.77
N SER A 120 0.52 -0.05 -5.09
CA SER A 120 1.78 -0.43 -5.75
C SER A 120 2.91 0.51 -5.36
N SER A 121 2.67 1.82 -5.17
CA SER A 121 3.70 2.81 -4.81
C SER A 121 4.50 2.51 -3.54
N ILE A 122 3.94 1.67 -2.65
CA ILE A 122 4.57 1.17 -1.41
C ILE A 122 5.63 0.12 -1.72
N ILE A 123 5.42 -0.68 -2.77
CA ILE A 123 6.20 -1.88 -3.09
C ILE A 123 7.09 -1.64 -4.32
N THR A 124 6.56 -1.03 -5.38
CA THR A 124 7.18 -0.80 -6.70
C THR A 124 6.71 0.52 -7.34
N LEU A 125 7.40 0.97 -8.39
CA LEU A 125 7.05 2.17 -9.16
C LEU A 125 6.67 1.83 -10.61
N GLU A 126 6.19 0.60 -10.85
CA GLU A 126 5.91 0.10 -12.19
C GLU A 126 4.47 0.41 -12.64
N SER A 127 3.97 1.62 -12.38
CA SER A 127 2.60 2.05 -12.76
C SER A 127 2.29 1.83 -14.24
N LEU A 128 3.30 1.96 -15.11
CA LEU A 128 3.22 1.68 -16.56
C LEU A 128 3.11 0.19 -16.89
N LYS A 129 3.82 -0.68 -16.17
CA LYS A 129 3.73 -2.13 -16.38
C LYS A 129 2.40 -2.65 -15.87
N LEU A 130 1.97 -2.18 -14.71
CA LEU A 130 0.65 -2.46 -14.17
C LEU A 130 -0.46 -1.94 -15.11
N ALA A 131 -0.30 -0.75 -15.71
CA ALA A 131 -1.22 -0.26 -16.74
C ALA A 131 -1.32 -1.22 -17.94
N ASN A 132 -0.18 -1.72 -18.40
CA ASN A 132 -0.11 -2.60 -19.56
C ASN A 132 -0.68 -3.98 -19.25
N GLU A 133 -0.32 -4.57 -18.11
CA GLU A 133 -0.86 -5.86 -17.64
C GLU A 133 -2.39 -5.78 -17.48
N LEU A 134 -2.91 -4.68 -16.94
CA LEU A 134 -4.35 -4.49 -16.76
C LEU A 134 -5.10 -4.26 -18.08
N LYS A 135 -4.48 -3.55 -19.04
CA LYS A 135 -5.06 -3.34 -20.37
C LYS A 135 -5.05 -4.61 -21.22
N GLU A 136 -4.04 -5.47 -21.06
CA GLU A 136 -3.93 -6.73 -21.79
C GLU A 136 -4.98 -7.77 -21.38
N HIS A 137 -5.57 -7.61 -20.19
CA HIS A 137 -6.53 -8.58 -19.66
C HIS A 137 -8.01 -8.15 -19.74
N ASP A 138 -8.35 -6.92 -20.15
CA ASP A 138 -9.74 -6.45 -20.35
C ASP A 138 -10.63 -6.56 -19.08
N MET A 139 -10.04 -6.30 -17.91
CA MET A 139 -10.60 -6.66 -16.61
C MET A 139 -11.22 -5.51 -15.79
N ASP A 140 -11.98 -4.62 -16.42
CA ASP A 140 -12.59 -3.51 -15.67
C ASP A 140 -13.51 -3.99 -14.51
N GLU A 141 -14.13 -5.17 -14.61
CA GLU A 141 -14.97 -5.76 -13.54
C GLU A 141 -14.19 -6.44 -12.40
N GLU A 142 -12.98 -6.95 -12.63
CA GLU A 142 -12.21 -7.63 -11.58
C GLU A 142 -11.40 -6.67 -10.70
N LEU A 143 -11.18 -5.44 -11.18
CA LEU A 143 -10.48 -4.38 -10.45
C LEU A 143 -11.35 -3.76 -9.34
N SER A 144 -12.67 -3.85 -9.45
CA SER A 144 -13.58 -3.31 -8.42
C SER A 144 -13.64 -4.13 -7.13
N LYS A 145 -13.04 -5.33 -7.09
CA LYS A 145 -13.00 -6.14 -5.88
C LYS A 145 -12.19 -5.47 -4.78
N SER A 146 -12.65 -5.58 -3.53
CA SER A 146 -11.91 -5.10 -2.37
C SER A 146 -10.71 -6.01 -2.09
N MET A 147 -9.74 -5.52 -1.33
CA MET A 147 -8.60 -6.33 -0.91
C MET A 147 -9.02 -7.55 -0.06
N GLU A 148 -10.15 -7.45 0.65
CA GLU A 148 -10.79 -8.55 1.39
C GLU A 148 -11.23 -9.70 0.48
N GLU A 149 -11.72 -9.38 -0.73
CA GLU A 149 -12.18 -10.36 -1.71
C GLU A 149 -11.03 -10.99 -2.51
N CYS A 150 -9.80 -10.54 -2.25
CA CYS A 150 -8.58 -11.07 -2.83
C CYS A 150 -7.96 -12.11 -1.89
N SER A 151 -7.03 -12.93 -2.37
CA SER A 151 -6.32 -13.96 -1.57
C SER A 151 -5.50 -13.41 -0.39
N VAL A 152 -5.62 -12.12 -0.08
CA VAL A 152 -5.06 -11.42 1.09
C VAL A 152 -5.63 -11.96 2.40
N ALA A 153 -6.95 -12.18 2.47
CA ALA A 153 -7.58 -12.73 3.68
C ALA A 153 -7.08 -14.16 3.96
N ASP A 154 -7.01 -15.00 2.92
CA ASP A 154 -6.44 -16.35 2.99
C ASP A 154 -4.96 -16.32 3.40
N TYR A 155 -4.20 -15.36 2.87
CA TYR A 155 -2.80 -15.15 3.21
C TYR A 155 -2.62 -14.80 4.70
N PHE A 156 -3.37 -13.82 5.23
CA PHE A 156 -3.23 -13.43 6.64
C PHE A 156 -3.69 -14.52 7.60
N ASN A 157 -4.79 -15.20 7.29
CA ASN A 157 -5.25 -16.37 8.05
C ASN A 157 -4.17 -17.47 8.09
N TYR A 158 -3.56 -17.77 6.94
CA TYR A 158 -2.49 -18.78 6.89
C TYR A 158 -1.28 -18.43 7.78
N TYR A 159 -0.90 -17.15 7.85
CA TYR A 159 0.22 -16.69 8.66
C TYR A 159 -0.14 -16.33 10.11
N GLY A 160 -1.41 -16.45 10.51
CA GLY A 160 -1.90 -16.14 11.86
C GLY A 160 -1.79 -14.67 12.22
N VAL A 161 -2.10 -13.79 11.26
CA VAL A 161 -2.03 -12.32 11.38
C VAL A 161 -3.32 -11.67 10.88
N GLU A 162 -4.47 -12.27 11.16
CA GLU A 162 -5.78 -11.83 10.69
C GLU A 162 -6.10 -10.38 11.07
N GLU A 163 -5.54 -9.89 12.18
CA GLU A 163 -5.64 -8.49 12.60
C GLU A 163 -5.15 -7.48 11.55
N LEU A 164 -4.28 -7.87 10.61
CA LEU A 164 -3.80 -6.99 9.56
C LEU A 164 -4.90 -6.64 8.54
N MET A 165 -6.02 -7.36 8.55
CA MET A 165 -7.21 -6.95 7.79
C MET A 165 -7.72 -5.58 8.22
N GLU A 166 -7.63 -5.23 9.50
CA GLU A 166 -8.02 -3.89 9.99
C GLU A 166 -7.16 -2.79 9.35
N THR A 167 -5.86 -3.06 9.17
CA THR A 167 -4.95 -2.12 8.48
C THR A 167 -5.33 -1.96 7.01
N VAL A 168 -5.71 -3.05 6.35
CA VAL A 168 -6.20 -3.02 4.96
C VAL A 168 -7.44 -2.15 4.86
N GLU A 169 -8.45 -2.39 5.69
CA GLU A 169 -9.70 -1.60 5.72
C GLU A 169 -9.44 -0.11 5.94
N VAL A 170 -8.57 0.23 6.90
CA VAL A 170 -8.18 1.63 7.19
C VAL A 170 -7.51 2.28 5.98
N VAL A 171 -6.66 1.55 5.26
CA VAL A 171 -6.01 2.02 4.03
C VAL A 171 -7.02 2.27 2.92
N GLU A 172 -7.95 1.34 2.70
CA GLU A 172 -8.99 1.49 1.67
C GLU A 172 -9.88 2.71 1.94
N ASN A 173 -10.32 2.86 3.19
CA ASN A 173 -11.15 3.99 3.61
C ASN A 173 -10.40 5.32 3.50
N SER A 174 -9.11 5.35 3.85
CA SER A 174 -8.28 6.56 3.78
C SER A 174 -8.09 7.03 2.34
N PHE A 175 -7.91 6.10 1.40
CA PHE A 175 -7.83 6.40 -0.02
C PHE A 175 -9.12 7.05 -0.53
N ASP A 176 -10.26 6.48 -0.17
CA ASP A 176 -11.58 6.99 -0.55
C ASP A 176 -11.83 8.40 0.01
N MET A 177 -11.53 8.60 1.30
CA MET A 177 -11.61 9.92 1.94
C MET A 177 -10.70 10.95 1.28
N PHE A 178 -9.48 10.58 0.89
CA PHE A 178 -8.56 11.48 0.20
C PHE A 178 -9.13 11.94 -1.15
N LEU A 179 -9.67 11.00 -1.94
CA LEU A 179 -10.26 11.32 -3.24
C LEU A 179 -11.49 12.22 -3.10
N ASP A 180 -12.36 11.95 -2.14
CA ASP A 180 -13.54 12.79 -1.90
C ASP A 180 -13.16 14.20 -1.45
N LYS A 181 -12.15 14.32 -0.59
CA LYS A 181 -11.64 15.64 -0.17
C LYS A 181 -11.03 16.42 -1.32
N ASN A 182 -10.26 15.78 -2.20
CA ASN A 182 -9.48 16.51 -3.21
C ASN A 182 -10.19 16.66 -4.57
N VAL A 183 -11.09 15.74 -4.93
CA VAL A 183 -11.81 15.76 -6.21
C VAL A 183 -13.24 16.30 -6.05
N ASN A 184 -13.99 15.85 -5.03
CA ASN A 184 -15.38 16.30 -4.84
C ASN A 184 -15.51 17.73 -4.28
N HIS A 185 -14.57 18.20 -3.44
CA HIS A 185 -14.58 19.63 -3.01
C HIS A 185 -14.26 20.61 -4.15
N ASN A 186 -13.61 20.15 -5.23
CA ASN A 186 -13.32 21.00 -6.40
C ASN A 186 -14.46 21.04 -7.42
N LYS A 187 -15.55 20.25 -7.25
CA LYS A 187 -16.78 20.39 -8.07
C LYS A 187 -17.48 21.74 -7.88
N GLY A 188 -17.18 22.47 -6.81
CA GLY A 188 -17.75 23.80 -6.51
C GLY A 188 -16.86 24.99 -6.88
N LYS A 189 -15.65 24.77 -7.40
CA LYS A 189 -14.78 25.84 -7.89
C LYS A 189 -14.72 25.73 -9.40
N GLU A 190 -15.50 26.55 -10.09
CA GLU A 190 -15.36 26.77 -11.52
C GLU A 190 -13.88 27.00 -11.83
N VAL A 191 -13.26 26.04 -12.51
CA VAL A 191 -11.97 26.27 -13.15
C VAL A 191 -12.28 27.19 -14.34
N VAL A 192 -12.22 28.50 -14.10
CA VAL A 192 -12.28 29.50 -15.16
C VAL A 192 -10.97 29.39 -15.95
N ILE A 193 -10.98 28.56 -17.00
CA ILE A 193 -9.94 28.60 -18.02
C ILE A 193 -10.23 29.82 -18.88
N ARG A 194 -9.48 30.90 -18.65
CA ARG A 194 -9.42 32.01 -19.61
C ARG A 194 -8.56 31.55 -20.79
N ILE A 195 -9.21 31.34 -21.94
CA ILE A 195 -8.57 31.14 -23.24
C ILE A 195 -8.01 32.47 -23.72
#